data_AF-A4WLB0-F1
#
_entry.id   AF-A4WLB0-F1
#
_cell.length_a   1.000
_cell.length_b   1.000
_cell.length_c   1.000
_cell.angle_alpha   90.00
_cell.angle_beta   90.00
_cell.angle_gamma   90.00
#
_symmetry.space_group_name_H-M   'P 1'
#
loop_
_entity.id
_entity.type
_entity.pdbx_description
1 polymer ?
#
loop_
_entity_poly.entity_id
_entity_poly.type
_entity_poly.pdbx_seq_one_letter_code
_entity_poly.pdbx_strand_id
1 'polypeptide(L)'
;MQFLNRLARLLEDLDRISQKYQDEELRAVVSDLYKQLALVVNILEKVYTIYMELDILMKTDLRLDPGAYLEVELPQQPVRLVDYLNKLRSEGHDAAKVLAYQLGTGLVHLEIKDGEVYIRSKTR
;
A
#
# COMPACT_ATOMS: atom_id res chain seq x y z
N MET A 1 -9.43 -1.65 -11.80
CA MET A 1 -10.07 -2.62 -12.72
C MET A 1 -10.74 -1.99 -13.94
N GLN A 2 -11.55 -0.92 -13.81
CA GLN A 2 -12.25 -0.31 -14.96
C GLN A 2 -11.31 0.11 -16.11
N PHE A 3 -10.15 0.69 -15.79
CA PHE A 3 -9.12 1.04 -16.78
C PHE A 3 -8.63 -0.19 -17.56
N LEU A 4 -8.20 -1.25 -16.86
CA LEU A 4 -7.70 -2.48 -17.48
C LEU A 4 -8.76 -3.18 -18.33
N ASN A 5 -10.00 -3.23 -17.86
CA ASN A 5 -11.11 -3.80 -18.63
C ASN A 5 -11.40 -2.99 -19.90
N ARG A 6 -11.29 -1.66 -19.84
CA ARG A 6 -11.47 -0.80 -21.01
C ARG A 6 -10.31 -0.96 -21.99
N LEU A 7 -9.08 -1.07 -21.50
CA LEU A 7 -7.90 -1.30 -22.32
C LEU A 7 -7.96 -2.66 -23.02
N ALA A 8 -8.37 -3.73 -22.32
CA ALA A 8 -8.55 -5.05 -22.91
C ALA A 8 -9.57 -5.05 -24.05
N ARG A 9 -10.71 -4.36 -23.87
CA ARG A 9 -11.72 -4.20 -24.92
C ARG A 9 -11.20 -3.44 -26.14
N LEU A 10 -10.44 -2.36 -25.92
CA LEU A 10 -9.84 -1.59 -27.04
C LEU A 10 -8.81 -2.42 -27.82
N LEU A 11 -8.03 -3.27 -27.14
CA LEU A 11 -7.11 -4.19 -27.80
C LEU A 11 -7.85 -5.26 -28.61
N GLU A 12 -8.98 -5.74 -28.12
CA GLU A 12 -9.83 -6.72 -28.80
C GLU A 12 -10.46 -6.13 -30.07
N ASP A 13 -10.93 -4.88 -29.99
CA ASP A 13 -11.41 -4.12 -31.14
C ASP A 13 -10.31 -3.90 -32.19
N LEU A 14 -9.08 -3.57 -31.75
CA LEU A 14 -7.92 -3.41 -32.63
C LEU A 14 -7.48 -4.72 -33.28
N ASP A 15 -7.50 -5.84 -32.55
CA ASP A 15 -7.21 -7.17 -33.12
C ASP A 15 -8.22 -7.51 -34.21
N ARG A 16 -9.52 -7.29 -33.94
CA ARG A 16 -10.59 -7.53 -34.92
C ARG A 16 -10.44 -6.67 -36.17
N ILE A 17 -10.03 -5.41 -36.01
CA ILE A 17 -9.75 -4.51 -37.13
C ILE A 17 -8.55 -5.01 -37.93
N SER A 18 -7.45 -5.39 -37.26
CA SER A 18 -6.24 -5.91 -37.92
C SER A 18 -6.54 -7.15 -38.76
N GLN A 19 -7.36 -8.07 -38.23
CA GLN A 19 -7.78 -9.28 -38.95
C GLN A 19 -8.66 -8.96 -40.16
N LYS A 20 -9.60 -8.01 -40.01
CA LYS A 20 -10.50 -7.59 -41.10
C LYS A 20 -9.73 -7.01 -42.28
N TYR A 21 -8.68 -6.23 -42.02
CA TYR A 21 -7.88 -5.58 -43.05
C TYR A 21 -6.60 -6.34 -43.43
N GLN A 22 -6.37 -7.52 -42.83
CA GLN A 22 -5.15 -8.33 -43.02
C GLN A 22 -3.87 -7.53 -42.74
N ASP A 23 -3.92 -6.62 -41.77
CA ASP A 23 -2.79 -5.77 -41.37
C ASP A 23 -1.91 -6.54 -40.38
N GLU A 24 -0.86 -7.19 -40.90
CA GLU A 24 0.06 -7.99 -40.11
C GLU A 24 0.90 -7.17 -39.12
N GLU A 25 1.22 -5.92 -39.48
CA GLU A 25 2.00 -5.03 -38.61
C GLU A 25 1.18 -4.61 -37.40
N LEU A 26 -0.08 -4.19 -37.62
CA LEU A 26 -1.01 -3.89 -36.55
C LEU A 26 -1.25 -5.11 -35.66
N ARG A 27 -1.38 -6.30 -36.25
CA ARG A 27 -1.59 -7.55 -35.51
C ARG A 27 -0.40 -7.89 -34.60
N ALA A 28 0.82 -7.67 -35.07
CA ALA A 28 2.02 -7.85 -34.26
C ALA A 28 2.04 -6.88 -33.06
N VAL A 29 1.73 -5.60 -33.29
CA VAL A 29 1.65 -4.58 -32.23
C VAL A 29 0.58 -4.94 -31.20
N VAL A 30 -0.61 -5.35 -31.62
CA VAL A 30 -1.69 -5.75 -30.72
C VAL A 30 -1.30 -6.97 -29.88
N SER A 31 -0.63 -7.95 -30.49
CA SER A 31 -0.12 -9.13 -29.77
C SER A 31 0.88 -8.74 -28.68
N ASP A 32 1.80 -7.83 -28.97
CA ASP A 32 2.78 -7.36 -27.99
C ASP A 32 2.12 -6.55 -26.86
N LEU A 33 1.12 -5.72 -27.18
CA LEU A 33 0.33 -5.01 -26.18
C LEU A 33 -0.44 -5.96 -25.25
N TYR A 34 -0.97 -7.07 -25.78
CA TYR A 34 -1.59 -8.11 -24.94
C TYR A 34 -0.59 -8.77 -24.00
N LYS A 35 0.64 -9.07 -24.45
CA LYS A 35 1.70 -9.61 -23.59
C LYS A 35 2.05 -8.65 -22.46
N GLN A 36 2.19 -7.36 -22.79
CA GLN A 36 2.46 -6.32 -21.79
C GLN A 36 1.31 -6.18 -20.78
N LEU A 37 0.06 -6.21 -21.25
CA LEU A 37 -1.10 -6.15 -20.36
C LEU A 37 -1.14 -7.34 -19.40
N ALA A 38 -0.87 -8.56 -19.89
CA ALA A 38 -0.79 -9.75 -19.05
C ALA A 38 0.31 -9.62 -17.97
N LEU A 39 1.47 -9.06 -18.32
CA LEU A 39 2.53 -8.80 -17.36
C LEU A 39 2.10 -7.79 -16.29
N VAL A 40 1.41 -6.72 -16.68
CA VAL A 40 0.88 -5.73 -15.72
C VAL A 40 -0.14 -6.38 -14.77
N VAL A 41 -1.06 -7.20 -15.28
CA VAL A 41 -2.04 -7.92 -14.46
C VAL A 41 -1.34 -8.82 -13.43
N ASN A 42 -0.34 -9.59 -13.86
CA ASN A 42 0.43 -10.47 -12.98
C ASN A 42 1.16 -9.69 -11.86
N ILE A 43 1.74 -8.53 -12.19
CA ILE A 43 2.36 -7.66 -11.19
C ILE A 43 1.32 -7.18 -10.16
N LEU A 44 0.13 -6.76 -10.62
CA LEU A 44 -0.94 -6.31 -9.73
C LEU A 44 -1.44 -7.43 -8.81
N GLU A 45 -1.56 -8.65 -9.32
CA GLU A 45 -1.90 -9.83 -8.51
C GLU A 45 -0.87 -10.07 -7.41
N LYS A 46 0.43 -10.04 -7.74
CA LYS A 46 1.50 -10.19 -6.74
C LYS A 46 1.48 -9.09 -5.68
N VAL A 47 1.26 -7.84 -6.09
CA VAL A 47 1.13 -6.71 -5.17
C VAL A 47 -0.06 -6.92 -4.23
N TYR A 48 -1.19 -7.40 -4.76
CA TYR A 48 -2.36 -7.71 -3.96
C TYR A 48 -2.10 -8.84 -2.97
N THR A 49 -1.39 -9.91 -3.37
CA THR A 49 -0.98 -10.98 -2.46
C THR A 49 -0.12 -10.46 -1.32
N ILE A 50 0.89 -9.64 -1.61
CA ILE A 50 1.73 -9.01 -0.58
C ILE A 50 0.87 -8.17 0.38
N TYR A 51 -0.08 -7.39 -0.15
CA TYR A 51 -0.98 -6.61 0.67
C TYR A 51 -1.84 -7.48 1.61
N MET A 52 -2.36 -8.60 1.10
CA MET A 52 -3.13 -9.56 1.90
C MET A 52 -2.26 -10.22 2.98
N GLU A 53 -1.03 -10.60 2.67
CA GLU A 53 -0.09 -11.16 3.65
C GLU A 53 0.25 -10.15 4.74
N LEU A 54 0.47 -8.88 4.39
CA LEU A 54 0.68 -7.80 5.35
C LEU A 54 -0.56 -7.58 6.23
N ASP A 55 -1.76 -7.60 5.65
CA ASP A 55 -3.02 -7.47 6.40
C ASP A 55 -3.22 -8.65 7.38
N ILE A 56 -2.91 -9.88 6.94
CA ILE A 56 -2.93 -11.06 7.80
C ILE A 56 -1.93 -10.89 8.95
N LEU A 57 -0.67 -10.55 8.66
CA LEU A 57 0.37 -10.37 9.67
C LEU A 57 -0.01 -9.27 10.69
N MET A 58 -0.59 -8.17 10.22
CA MET A 58 -1.13 -7.12 11.09
C MET A 58 -2.24 -7.63 12.02
N LYS A 59 -3.16 -8.46 11.51
CA LYS A 59 -4.31 -8.97 12.26
C LYS A 59 -3.97 -10.16 13.17
N THR A 60 -3.10 -11.08 12.75
CA THR A 60 -2.79 -12.30 13.49
C THR A 60 -1.66 -12.09 14.48
N ASP A 61 -0.51 -11.62 13.99
CA ASP A 61 0.73 -11.61 14.77
C ASP A 61 0.81 -10.35 15.63
N LEU A 62 0.38 -9.23 15.08
CA LEU A 62 0.36 -7.95 15.79
C LEU A 62 -0.96 -7.68 16.52
N ARG A 63 -2.03 -8.43 16.19
CA ARG A 63 -3.41 -8.24 16.73
C ARG A 63 -3.85 -6.77 16.67
N LEU A 64 -3.50 -6.10 15.58
CA LEU A 64 -3.87 -4.71 15.35
C LEU A 64 -5.19 -4.70 14.61
N ASP A 65 -6.25 -4.32 15.31
CA ASP A 65 -7.57 -4.22 14.69
C ASP A 65 -7.60 -2.96 13.79
N PRO A 66 -7.86 -3.09 12.47
CA PRO A 66 -7.89 -1.95 11.58
C PRO A 66 -9.02 -0.99 12.00
N GLY A 67 -8.65 0.17 12.53
CA GLY A 67 -9.61 1.17 13.00
C GLY A 67 -9.51 1.51 14.48
N ALA A 68 -9.03 0.58 15.32
CA ALA A 68 -8.97 0.76 16.78
C ALA A 68 -7.98 1.86 17.22
N TYR A 69 -7.06 2.26 16.34
CA TYR A 69 -6.01 3.24 16.65
C TYR A 69 -6.09 4.50 15.77
N LEU A 70 -7.18 4.67 15.01
CA LEU A 70 -7.40 5.86 14.17
C LEU A 70 -7.71 7.12 14.99
N GLU A 71 -8.27 6.95 16.20
CA GLU A 71 -8.60 8.04 17.11
C GLU A 71 -7.38 8.56 17.90
N VAL A 72 -6.26 7.83 17.86
CA VAL A 72 -5.03 8.26 18.54
C VAL A 72 -4.39 9.39 17.76
N GLU A 73 -4.32 10.57 18.39
CA GLU A 73 -3.67 11.73 17.80
C GLU A 73 -2.18 11.46 17.49
N LEU A 74 -1.79 11.74 16.25
CA LEU A 74 -0.41 11.70 15.83
C LEU A 74 0.36 12.90 16.41
N PRO A 75 1.65 12.74 16.75
CA PRO A 75 2.46 13.84 17.25
C PRO A 75 2.61 14.93 16.17
N GLN A 76 2.19 16.15 16.49
CA GLN A 76 2.28 17.31 15.58
C GLN A 76 3.72 17.84 15.45
N GLN A 77 4.54 17.63 16.47
CA GLN A 77 5.96 17.95 16.50
C GLN A 77 6.74 16.71 16.94
N PRO A 78 8.06 16.63 16.68
CA PRO A 78 8.88 15.53 17.20
C PRO A 78 8.80 15.45 18.73
N VAL A 79 8.39 14.30 19.25
CA VAL A 79 8.31 14.04 20.71
C VAL A 79 9.26 12.90 21.05
N ARG A 80 9.89 12.93 22.23
CA ARG A 80 10.70 11.79 22.70
C ARG A 80 9.80 10.56 22.78
N LEU A 81 10.28 9.43 22.25
CA LEU A 81 9.49 8.21 22.15
C LEU A 81 9.00 7.74 23.53
N VAL A 82 9.84 7.86 24.56
CA VAL A 82 9.48 7.49 25.93
C VAL A 82 8.30 8.32 26.45
N ASP A 83 8.32 9.63 26.22
CA ASP A 83 7.28 10.54 26.66
C ASP A 83 5.96 10.27 25.92
N TYR A 84 6.05 9.99 24.62
CA TYR A 84 4.90 9.59 23.81
C TYR A 84 4.26 8.28 24.29
N LEU A 85 5.07 7.24 24.57
CA LEU A 85 4.57 5.96 25.08
C LEU A 85 3.95 6.10 26.47
N ASN A 86 4.50 6.96 27.32
CA ASN A 86 3.92 7.25 28.63
C ASN A 86 2.58 7.97 28.52
N LYS A 87 2.45 8.94 27.61
CA LYS A 87 1.17 9.61 27.31
C LYS A 87 0.11 8.58 26.90
N LEU A 88 0.41 7.71 25.94
CA LEU A 88 -0.52 6.68 25.47
C LEU A 88 -0.97 5.73 26.60
N ARG A 89 -0.05 5.32 27.47
CA ARG A 89 -0.39 4.50 28.65
C ARG A 89 -1.31 5.26 29.61
N SER A 90 -1.09 6.55 29.80
CA SER A 90 -1.94 7.39 30.68
C SER A 90 -3.35 7.60 30.12
N GLU A 91 -3.50 7.55 28.80
CA GLU A 91 -4.78 7.63 28.08
C GLU A 91 -5.50 6.27 28.03
N GLY A 92 -4.91 5.20 28.59
CA GLY A 92 -5.50 3.86 28.64
C GLY A 92 -5.26 3.04 27.37
N HIS A 93 -4.39 3.48 26.47
CA HIS A 93 -4.03 2.74 25.26
C HIS A 93 -2.90 1.73 25.50
N ASP A 94 -2.90 0.64 24.73
CA ASP A 94 -1.74 -0.25 24.61
C ASP A 94 -0.68 0.42 23.73
N ALA A 95 0.25 1.13 24.38
CA ALA A 95 1.26 1.94 23.72
C ALA A 95 2.15 1.13 22.75
N ALA A 96 2.38 -0.16 23.00
CA ALA A 96 3.17 -1.00 22.12
C ALA A 96 2.42 -1.29 20.80
N LYS A 97 1.12 -1.60 20.90
CA LYS A 97 0.28 -1.83 19.72
C LYS A 97 0.04 -0.57 18.91
N VAL A 98 -0.23 0.55 19.58
CA VAL A 98 -0.37 1.86 18.91
C VAL A 98 0.90 2.20 18.14
N LEU A 99 2.07 2.07 18.77
CA LEU A 99 3.35 2.33 18.12
C LEU A 99 3.57 1.40 16.93
N ALA A 100 3.34 0.09 17.09
CA ALA A 100 3.48 -0.89 16.03
C ALA A 100 2.55 -0.58 14.84
N TYR A 101 1.31 -0.20 15.11
CA TYR A 101 0.36 0.22 14.08
C TYR A 101 0.83 1.47 13.34
N GLN A 102 1.20 2.53 14.06
CA GLN A 102 1.59 3.80 13.45
C GLN A 102 2.87 3.68 12.63
N LEU A 103 3.84 2.87 13.07
CA LEU A 103 5.05 2.57 12.31
C LEU A 103 4.74 1.66 11.10
N GLY A 104 3.96 0.60 11.30
CA GLY A 104 3.60 -0.35 10.25
C GLY A 104 2.77 0.27 9.12
N THR A 105 1.90 1.23 9.45
CA THR A 105 1.12 2.02 8.48
C THR A 105 1.89 3.20 7.89
N GLY A 106 3.10 3.48 8.40
CA GLY A 106 3.93 4.59 7.94
C GLY A 106 3.40 5.98 8.29
N LEU A 107 2.47 6.09 9.24
CA LEU A 107 1.94 7.36 9.75
C LEU A 107 3.00 8.13 10.55
N VAL A 108 3.94 7.42 11.16
CA VAL A 108 5.05 7.97 11.93
C VAL A 108 6.37 7.31 11.54
N HIS A 109 7.47 7.94 11.93
CA HIS A 109 8.82 7.43 11.77
C HIS A 109 9.66 7.82 12.99
N LEU A 110 10.73 7.08 13.21
CA LEU A 110 11.65 7.29 14.33
C LEU A 110 12.88 8.06 13.85
N GLU A 111 13.32 9.00 14.66
CA GLU A 111 14.53 9.79 14.44
C GLU A 111 15.39 9.72 15.70
N ILE A 112 16.72 9.64 15.55
CA ILE A 112 17.65 9.65 16.68
C ILE A 112 18.29 11.03 16.74
N LYS A 113 18.19 11.72 17.88
CA LYS A 113 18.86 13.00 18.15
C LYS A 113 19.53 12.94 19.51
N ASP A 114 20.82 13.29 19.55
CA ASP A 114 21.60 13.36 20.79
C ASP A 114 21.54 12.09 21.66
N GLY A 115 21.46 10.92 21.01
CA GLY A 115 21.37 9.61 21.68
C GLY A 115 19.97 9.22 22.14
N GLU A 116 18.96 10.06 21.88
CA GLU A 116 17.57 9.81 22.24
C GLU A 116 16.70 9.55 21.00
N VAL A 117 15.68 8.70 21.16
CA VAL A 117 14.75 8.34 20.10
C VAL A 117 13.53 9.26 20.15
N TYR A 118 13.22 9.89 19.03
CA TYR A 118 12.05 10.73 18.81
C TYR A 118 11.11 10.06 17.83
N ILE A 119 9.81 10.30 18.01
CA ILE A 119 8.75 9.92 17.09
C ILE A 119 8.18 11.18 16.42
N ARG A 120 7.99 11.12 15.11
CA ARG A 120 7.45 12.22 14.31
C ARG A 120 6.42 11.70 13.32
N SER A 121 5.33 12.46 13.13
CA SER A 121 4.36 12.19 12.07
C SER A 121 4.98 12.39 10.68
N LYS A 122 4.65 11.49 9.75
CA LYS A 122 4.96 11.63 8.33
C LYS A 122 4.04 12.68 7.75
N THR A 123 4.51 13.92 7.79
CA THR A 123 3.87 15.04 7.10
C THR A 123 3.84 14.69 5.61
N ARG A 124 2.65 14.66 5.01
CA ARG A 124 2.52 14.69 3.56
C ARG A 124 3.01 16.03 3.01
#